data_AF-A0A379WM13-F1
#
_entry.id   AF-A0A379WM13-F1
#
_cell.length_a   1.000
_cell.length_b   1.000
_cell.length_c   1.000
_cell.angle_alpha   90.00
_cell.angle_beta   90.00
_cell.angle_gamma   90.00
#
_symmetry.space_group_name_H-M   'P 1'
#
loop_
_entity.id
_entity.type
_entity.pdbx_description
1 polymer ?
#
loop_
_entity_poly.entity_id
_entity_poly.type
_entity_poly.pdbx_seq_one_letter_code
_entity_poly.pdbx_strand_id
1 'polypeptide(L)'
;MRERDLKLNVQLKDNIAQLNQEIADREKAEAELQETFEQLKVEIKEREEAQIQLEQQSSFLRSFLDASPDLVFYRNEDKEFSGCNRAMELLTGKSENSWCI
;
A
#
# COMPACT_ATOMS: atom_id res chain seq x y z
N MET A 1 20.99 47.28 -39.85
CA MET A 1 21.65 46.13 -39.19
C MET A 1 21.47 46.20 -37.68
N ARG A 2 21.89 47.28 -36.99
CA ARG A 2 21.77 47.44 -35.52
C ARG A 2 20.37 47.28 -34.89
N GLU A 3 19.29 47.74 -35.53
CA GLU A 3 17.93 47.58 -34.98
C GLU A 3 17.47 46.12 -34.89
N ARG A 4 17.91 45.28 -35.85
CA ARG A 4 17.58 43.86 -35.86
C ARG A 4 18.27 43.14 -34.70
N ASP A 5 19.53 43.48 -34.44
CA ASP A 5 20.31 42.94 -33.33
C ASP A 5 19.73 43.36 -31.98
N LEU A 6 19.28 44.61 -31.86
CA LEU A 6 18.61 45.11 -30.66
C LEU A 6 17.29 44.36 -30.40
N LYS A 7 16.47 44.20 -31.43
CA LYS A 7 15.20 43.46 -31.34
C LYS A 7 15.41 42.00 -30.96
N LEU A 8 16.41 41.35 -31.55
CA LEU A 8 16.78 39.98 -31.21
C LEU A 8 17.26 39.86 -29.76
N ASN A 9 18.05 40.81 -29.27
CA ASN A 9 18.53 40.80 -27.89
C ASN A 9 17.39 40.95 -26.87
N VAL A 10 16.41 41.80 -27.16
CA VAL A 10 15.20 41.96 -26.33
C VAL A 10 14.39 40.66 -26.32
N GLN A 11 14.11 40.07 -27.50
CA GLN A 11 13.39 38.81 -27.60
C GLN A 11 14.08 37.66 -26.85
N LEU A 12 15.41 37.58 -26.92
CA LEU A 12 16.17 36.56 -26.17
C LEU A 12 16.05 36.76 -24.66
N LYS A 13 16.11 38.00 -24.18
CA LYS A 13 15.93 38.31 -22.75
C LYS A 13 14.53 37.94 -22.26
N ASP A 14 13.51 38.25 -23.06
CA ASP A 14 12.11 37.91 -22.73
C ASP A 14 11.93 36.38 -22.69
N ASN A 15 12.49 35.66 -23.66
CA ASN A 15 12.45 34.19 -23.67
C ASN A 15 13.17 33.58 -22.46
N ILE A 16 14.34 34.12 -22.08
CA ILE A 16 15.08 33.66 -20.89
C ILE A 16 14.24 33.91 -19.62
N ALA A 17 13.61 35.07 -19.50
CA ALA A 17 12.75 35.37 -18.37
C ALA A 17 11.55 34.42 -18.28
N GLN A 18 10.92 34.11 -19.41
CA GLN A 18 9.82 33.15 -19.48
C GLN A 18 10.25 31.73 -19.10
N LEU A 19 11.39 31.26 -19.63
CA LEU A 19 11.92 29.94 -19.29
C LEU A 19 12.31 29.83 -17.82
N ASN A 20 12.90 30.88 -17.24
CA ASN A 20 13.24 30.89 -15.82
C ASN A 20 11.99 30.80 -14.94
N GLN A 21 10.90 31.46 -15.34
CA GLN A 21 9.63 31.35 -14.62
C GLN A 21 9.08 29.92 -14.69
N GLU A 22 9.09 29.32 -15.89
CA GLU A 22 8.61 27.94 -16.07
C GLU A 22 9.45 26.92 -15.29
N ILE A 23 10.77 27.11 -15.22
CA ILE A 23 11.67 26.28 -14.40
C ILE A 23 11.29 26.40 -12.93
N ALA A 24 11.12 27.62 -12.41
CA ALA A 24 10.75 27.83 -11.01
C ALA A 24 9.40 27.19 -10.65
N ASP A 25 8.43 27.28 -11.56
CA ASP A 25 7.11 26.67 -11.37
C ASP A 25 7.19 25.13 -11.36
N ARG A 26 8.01 24.55 -12.24
CA ARG A 26 8.26 23.10 -12.28
C ARG A 26 9.01 22.60 -11.06
N GLU A 27 10.07 23.29 -10.63
CA GLU A 27 10.83 22.94 -9.43
C GLU A 27 9.93 22.92 -8.19
N LYS A 28 9.01 23.89 -8.08
CA LYS A 28 8.03 23.91 -7.00
C LYS A 28 7.09 22.70 -7.05
N ALA A 29 6.54 22.38 -8.22
CA ALA A 29 5.65 21.23 -8.39
C ALA A 29 6.37 19.89 -8.11
N GLU A 30 7.62 19.76 -8.53
CA GLU A 30 8.45 18.58 -8.24
C GLU A 30 8.75 18.46 -6.74
N ALA A 31 9.01 19.56 -6.05
CA ALA A 31 9.21 19.55 -4.59
C ALA A 31 7.95 19.09 -3.83
N GLU A 32 6.78 19.60 -4.22
CA GLU A 32 5.50 19.18 -3.64
C GLU A 32 5.22 17.69 -3.93
N LEU A 33 5.50 17.22 -5.15
CA LEU A 33 5.37 15.81 -5.50
C LEU A 33 6.32 14.93 -4.68
N GLN A 34 7.57 15.34 -4.53
CA GLN A 34 8.57 14.62 -3.74
C GLN A 34 8.11 14.47 -2.28
N GLU A 35 7.56 15.54 -1.68
CA GLU A 35 7.04 15.50 -0.32
C GLU A 35 5.90 14.50 -0.16
N THR A 36 4.90 14.55 -1.07
CA THR A 36 3.79 13.59 -1.04
C THR A 36 4.25 12.15 -1.24
N PHE A 37 5.27 11.93 -2.08
CA PHE A 37 5.82 10.61 -2.31
C PHE A 37 6.51 10.03 -1.09
N GLU A 38 7.26 10.84 -0.33
CA GLU A 38 7.88 10.40 0.92
C GLU A 38 6.82 10.08 2.00
N GLN A 39 5.73 10.85 2.07
CA GLN A 39 4.62 10.54 2.98
C GLN A 39 3.97 9.19 2.63
N LEU A 40 3.68 8.95 1.35
CA LEU A 40 3.11 7.69 0.87
C LEU A 40 4.00 6.48 1.16
N LYS A 41 5.33 6.63 1.04
CA LYS A 41 6.27 5.56 1.38
C LYS A 41 6.18 5.15 2.85
N VAL A 42 6.06 6.13 3.75
CA VAL A 42 5.91 5.86 5.19
C VAL A 42 4.61 5.10 5.44
N GLU A 43 3.50 5.56 4.88
CA GLU A 43 2.19 4.91 5.05
C GLU A 43 2.19 3.46 4.52
N ILE A 44 2.80 3.22 3.35
CA ILE A 44 2.93 1.86 2.79
C ILE A 44 3.74 0.97 3.73
N LYS A 45 4.86 1.46 4.25
CA LYS A 45 5.72 0.70 5.16
C LYS A 45 4.97 0.33 6.44
N GLU A 46 4.27 1.29 7.05
CA GLU A 46 3.47 1.04 8.26
C GLU A 46 2.36 0.00 8.00
N ARG A 47 1.72 0.08 6.83
CA ARG A 47 0.70 -0.88 6.42
C ARG A 47 1.27 -2.29 6.21
N GLU A 48 2.42 -2.42 5.58
CA GLU A 48 3.11 -3.70 5.39
C GLU A 48 3.49 -4.33 6.73
N GLU A 49 4.05 -3.54 7.66
CA GLU A 49 4.39 -4.02 9.01
C GLU A 49 3.16 -4.51 9.77
N ALA A 50 2.04 -3.78 9.69
CA ALA A 50 0.77 -4.20 10.30
C ALA A 50 0.23 -5.49 9.68
N GLN A 51 0.34 -5.66 8.37
CA GLN A 51 -0.06 -6.90 7.68
C GLN A 51 0.77 -8.10 8.13
N ILE A 52 2.10 -7.95 8.21
CA ILE A 52 2.99 -9.02 8.69
C ILE A 52 2.65 -9.39 10.13
N GLN A 53 2.39 -8.42 11.01
CA GLN A 53 2.00 -8.70 12.39
C GLN A 53 0.67 -9.45 12.47
N LEU A 54 -0.32 -9.05 11.67
CA LEU A 54 -1.61 -9.75 11.59
C LEU A 54 -1.45 -11.19 11.10
N GLU A 55 -0.63 -11.41 10.07
CA GLU A 55 -0.33 -12.75 9.56
C GLU A 55 0.37 -13.62 10.61
N GLN A 56 1.33 -13.05 11.34
CA GLN A 56 2.03 -13.76 12.42
C GLN A 56 1.07 -14.14 13.56
N GLN A 57 0.18 -13.22 13.98
CA GLN A 57 -0.82 -13.52 15.00
C GLN A 57 -1.82 -14.58 14.53
N SER A 58 -2.30 -14.48 13.29
CA SER A 58 -3.22 -15.45 12.69
C SER A 58 -2.59 -16.85 12.62
N SER A 59 -1.34 -16.94 12.13
CA SER A 59 -0.58 -18.19 12.06
C SER A 59 -0.32 -18.79 13.44
N PHE A 60 0.04 -17.96 14.42
CA PHE A 60 0.24 -18.40 15.80
C PHE A 60 -1.05 -18.95 16.42
N LEU A 61 -2.17 -18.22 16.29
CA LEU A 61 -3.47 -18.66 16.76
C LEU A 61 -3.89 -19.97 16.09
N ARG A 62 -3.65 -20.12 14.78
CA ARG A 62 -3.97 -21.35 14.08
C ARG A 62 -3.14 -22.53 14.59
N SER A 63 -1.84 -22.34 14.75
CA SER A 63 -0.93 -23.36 15.31
C SER A 63 -1.36 -23.78 16.72
N PHE A 64 -1.75 -22.82 17.55
CA PHE A 64 -2.27 -23.08 18.89
C PHE A 64 -3.56 -23.92 18.86
N LEU A 65 -4.52 -23.56 18.01
CA LEU A 65 -5.77 -24.30 17.84
C LEU A 65 -5.53 -25.72 17.30
N ASP A 66 -4.59 -25.89 16.36
CA ASP A 66 -4.26 -27.17 15.75
C ASP A 66 -3.48 -28.11 16.70
N ALA A 67 -2.76 -27.55 17.68
CA ALA A 67 -2.11 -28.32 18.73
C ALA A 67 -3.08 -28.76 19.84
N SER A 68 -4.25 -28.11 19.96
CA SER A 68 -5.26 -28.49 20.95
C SER A 68 -5.96 -29.79 20.54
N PRO A 69 -6.15 -30.75 21.46
CA PRO A 69 -6.96 -31.94 21.22
C PRO A 69 -8.48 -31.65 21.20
N ASP A 70 -8.90 -30.46 21.64
CA ASP A 70 -10.31 -30.07 21.67
C ASP A 70 -10.86 -29.83 20.26
N LEU A 71 -12.15 -30.11 20.06
CA LEU A 71 -12.82 -29.84 18.79
C LEU A 71 -13.25 -28.38 18.74
N VAL A 72 -12.57 -27.57 17.93
CA VAL A 72 -12.85 -26.13 17.80
C VAL A 72 -13.36 -25.82 16.40
N PHE A 73 -14.48 -25.10 16.33
CA PHE A 73 -15.00 -24.50 15.11
C PHE A 73 -15.50 -23.08 15.39
N TYR A 74 -15.42 -22.19 14.40
CA TYR A 74 -15.83 -20.80 14.53
C TYR A 74 -16.55 -20.31 13.27
N ARG A 75 -17.34 -19.25 13.44
CA ARG A 75 -18.21 -18.66 12.42
C ARG A 75 -17.95 -17.17 12.30
N ASN A 76 -18.21 -16.61 11.13
CA ASN A 76 -18.14 -15.16 10.90
C ASN A 76 -19.38 -14.46 11.49
N GLU A 77 -19.41 -13.14 11.38
CA GLU A 77 -20.54 -12.30 11.83
C GLU A 77 -21.86 -12.70 11.14
N ASP A 78 -21.78 -13.22 9.92
CA ASP A 78 -22.90 -13.73 9.12
C ASP A 78 -23.32 -15.17 9.49
N LYS A 79 -22.70 -15.75 10.54
CA LYS A 79 -22.93 -17.10 11.06
C LYS A 79 -22.55 -18.23 10.11
N GLU A 80 -21.85 -17.91 9.03
CA GLU A 80 -21.26 -18.87 8.11
C GLU A 80 -20.03 -19.51 8.75
N PHE A 81 -19.74 -20.74 8.33
CA PHE A 81 -18.58 -21.44 8.86
C PHE A 81 -17.30 -20.78 8.35
N SER A 82 -16.46 -20.32 9.28
CA SER A 82 -15.20 -19.65 8.93
C SER A 82 -14.00 -20.56 9.09
N GLY A 83 -14.09 -21.57 9.97
CA GLY A 83 -13.00 -22.51 10.12
C GLY A 83 -13.15 -23.55 11.21
N CYS A 84 -12.27 -24.55 11.17
CA CYS A 84 -12.08 -25.56 12.22
C CYS A 84 -10.61 -25.89 12.44
N ASN A 85 -10.28 -26.39 13.63
CA ASN A 85 -8.93 -26.87 13.93
C ASN A 85 -8.67 -28.30 13.41
N ARG A 86 -7.39 -28.69 13.39
CA ARG A 86 -6.94 -29.99 12.88
C ARG A 86 -7.62 -31.19 13.54
N ALA A 87 -7.86 -31.14 14.85
CA ALA A 87 -8.55 -32.21 15.58
C ALA A 87 -9.95 -32.49 15.00
N MET A 88 -10.67 -31.44 14.62
CA MET A 88 -12.00 -31.53 14.01
C MET A 88 -11.97 -32.07 12.56
N GLU A 89 -10.97 -31.69 11.76
CA GLU A 89 -10.78 -32.29 10.43
C GLU A 89 -10.54 -33.81 10.51
N LEU A 90 -9.68 -34.24 11.44
CA LEU A 90 -9.35 -35.65 11.64
C LEU A 90 -10.55 -36.48 12.08
N LEU A 91 -11.41 -35.91 12.93
CA LEU A 91 -12.63 -36.56 13.40
C LEU A 91 -13.67 -36.70 12.29
N THR A 92 -13.86 -35.66 11.49
CA THR A 92 -14.94 -35.61 10.49
C THR A 92 -14.54 -36.07 9.10
N GLY A 93 -13.23 -36.20 8.83
CA GLY A 93 -12.70 -36.54 7.51
C GLY A 93 -12.94 -35.44 6.45
N LYS A 94 -13.38 -34.26 6.89
CA LYS A 94 -13.72 -33.11 6.05
C LYS A 94 -12.75 -31.97 6.32
N SER A 95 -12.15 -31.44 5.27
CA SER A 95 -11.29 -30.26 5.39
C SER A 95 -12.10 -29.02 5.68
N GLU A 96 -11.47 -28.02 6.29
CA GLU A 96 -12.05 -26.70 6.55
C GLU A 96 -12.80 -26.11 5.35
N ASN A 97 -12.17 -26.16 4.16
CA ASN A 97 -12.74 -25.64 2.90
C ASN A 97 -14.01 -26.38 2.43
N SER A 98 -14.33 -27.54 3.00
CA SER A 98 -15.54 -28.30 2.64
C SER A 98 -16.78 -27.89 3.44
N TRP A 99 -16.61 -27.02 4.45
CA TRP A 99 -17.68 -26.49 5.29
C TRP A 99 -18.01 -25.02 5.01
N CYS A 100 -17.08 -24.26 4.42
CA CYS A 100 -17.34 -22.90 3.95
C CYS A 100 -18.27 -22.97 2.73
N ILE A 101 -19.52 -22.54 2.90
CA ILE A 101 -20.53 -22.37 1.83
C ILE A 101 -20.62 -20.89 1.51
#